data_AF-A0A844D8Z3-F1
#
_entry.id   AF-A0A844D8Z3-F1
#
_cell.length_a   1.000
_cell.length_b   1.000
_cell.length_c   1.000
_cell.angle_alpha   90.00
_cell.angle_beta   90.00
_cell.angle_gamma   90.00
#
_symmetry.space_group_name_H-M   'P 1'
#
loop_
_entity.id
_entity.type
_entity.pdbx_description
1 polymer ?
#
loop_
_entity_poly.entity_id
_entity_poly.type
_entity_poly.pdbx_seq_one_letter_code
_entity_poly.pdbx_strand_id
1 'polypeptide(L)'
;MKTATYYTQNLQEAREVASRCKLLDERKQHTLSVGEYQEWQISNEGVNCQTALSVTEAAMMRELVLKQSKPSTPVTLPKVSAPPSSAVPSARERNDQKLSASRTLAPV
;
A
#
# COMPACT_ATOMS: atom_id res chain seq x y z
N MET A 1 16.53 6.18 12.91
CA MET A 1 15.56 5.17 12.45
C MET A 1 15.23 5.44 10.98
N LYS A 2 15.17 4.39 10.14
CA LYS A 2 14.76 4.49 8.73
C LYS A 2 13.26 4.22 8.63
N THR A 3 12.54 5.04 7.88
CA THR A 3 11.07 4.97 7.78
C THR A 3 10.63 4.04 6.66
N ALA A 4 9.35 3.65 6.66
CA ALA A 4 8.75 2.89 5.56
C ALA A 4 8.89 3.62 4.21
N THR A 5 8.71 4.95 4.21
CA THR A 5 8.85 5.79 3.01
C THR A 5 10.28 5.75 2.46
N TYR A 6 11.29 5.72 3.33
CA TYR A 6 12.69 5.59 2.91
C TYR A 6 12.94 4.24 2.22
N TYR A 7 12.54 3.14 2.84
CA TYR A 7 12.75 1.80 2.27
C TYR A 7 11.94 1.57 1.00
N THR A 8 10.77 2.18 0.88
CA THR A 8 9.95 2.13 -0.35
C THR A 8 10.66 2.80 -1.53
N GLN A 9 11.43 3.87 -1.27
CA GLN A 9 12.26 4.53 -2.28
C GLN A 9 13.56 3.76 -2.57
N ASN A 10 14.02 2.93 -1.62
CA ASN A 10 15.30 2.21 -1.68
C ASN A 10 15.07 0.69 -1.55
N LEU A 11 14.29 0.11 -2.47
CA LEU A 11 13.85 -1.30 -2.37
C LEU A 11 15.01 -2.31 -2.36
N GLN A 12 16.11 -2.02 -3.05
CA GLN A 12 17.28 -2.89 -3.04
C GLN A 12 17.88 -2.98 -1.62
N GLU A 13 18.06 -1.83 -0.98
CA GLU A 13 18.55 -1.78 0.40
C GLU A 13 17.55 -2.42 1.37
N ALA A 14 16.25 -2.20 1.17
CA ALA A 14 15.20 -2.83 1.97
C ALA A 14 15.32 -4.37 1.94
N ARG A 15 15.56 -4.95 0.76
CA ARG A 15 15.74 -6.41 0.58
C ARG A 15 16.99 -6.94 1.29
N GLU A 16 18.10 -6.22 1.20
CA GLU A 16 19.36 -6.59 1.86
C GLU A 16 19.21 -6.54 3.38
N VAL A 17 18.61 -5.46 3.90
CA VAL A 17 18.32 -5.31 5.33
C VAL A 17 17.35 -6.41 5.78
N ALA A 18 16.25 -6.63 5.07
CA ALA A 18 15.27 -7.67 5.37
C ALA A 18 15.92 -9.06 5.45
N SER A 19 16.81 -9.40 4.52
CA SER A 19 17.51 -10.69 4.52
C SER A 19 18.40 -10.88 5.75
N ARG A 20 19.14 -9.84 6.16
CA ARG A 20 19.94 -9.87 7.39
C ARG A 20 19.05 -9.92 8.65
N CYS A 21 17.93 -9.21 8.63
CA CYS A 21 17.03 -9.10 9.77
C CYS A 21 16.33 -10.41 10.11
N LYS A 22 16.03 -11.29 9.13
CA LYS A 22 15.48 -12.63 9.43
C LYS A 22 16.42 -13.42 10.34
N LEU A 23 17.70 -13.49 9.99
CA LEU A 23 18.71 -14.20 10.77
C LEU A 23 18.97 -13.52 12.13
N LEU A 24 18.92 -12.19 12.16
CA LEU A 24 19.11 -11.43 13.39
C LEU A 24 17.96 -11.65 14.36
N ASP A 25 16.72 -11.60 13.88
CA ASP A 25 15.51 -11.78 14.69
C ASP A 25 15.50 -13.17 15.35
N GLU A 26 15.74 -14.23 14.56
CA GLU A 26 15.87 -15.60 15.07
C GLU A 26 16.97 -15.69 16.14
N ARG A 27 18.16 -15.13 15.87
CA ARG A 27 19.25 -15.12 16.85
C ARG A 27 18.84 -14.41 18.14
N LYS A 28 18.19 -13.24 18.04
CA LYS A 28 17.78 -12.43 19.19
C LYS A 28 16.72 -13.15 20.01
N GLN A 29 15.75 -13.79 19.35
CA GLN A 29 14.73 -14.60 20.00
C GLN A 29 15.32 -15.80 20.78
N HIS A 30 16.39 -16.39 20.29
CA HIS A 30 17.08 -17.51 20.97
C HIS A 30 18.04 -17.08 22.08
N THR A 31 18.63 -15.89 21.97
CA THR A 31 19.72 -15.45 22.87
C THR A 31 19.23 -14.57 24.00
N LEU A 32 18.18 -13.77 23.76
CA LEU A 32 17.66 -12.81 24.72
C LEU A 32 16.55 -13.43 25.57
N SER A 33 16.40 -12.92 26.80
CA SER A 33 15.17 -13.17 27.55
C SER A 33 13.97 -12.52 26.86
N VAL A 34 12.75 -12.94 27.24
CA VAL A 34 11.51 -12.40 26.64
C VAL A 34 11.44 -10.87 26.78
N GLY A 35 11.80 -10.32 27.95
CA GLY A 35 11.80 -8.87 28.18
C GLY A 35 12.84 -8.14 27.33
N GLU A 36 14.08 -8.65 27.27
CA GLU A 36 15.13 -8.04 26.44
C GLU A 36 14.83 -8.12 24.95
N TYR A 37 14.18 -9.20 24.51
CA TYR A 37 13.72 -9.32 23.13
C TYR A 37 12.63 -8.29 22.83
N GLN A 38 11.66 -8.07 23.72
CA GLN A 38 10.66 -7.01 23.56
C GLN A 38 11.28 -5.61 23.48
N GLU A 39 12.25 -5.32 24.36
CA GLU A 39 13.01 -4.06 24.31
C GLU A 39 13.78 -3.90 23.00
N TRP A 40 14.37 -4.99 22.50
CA TRP A 40 15.03 -4.99 21.20
C TRP A 40 14.03 -4.74 20.06
N GLN A 41 12.82 -5.33 20.08
CA GLN A 41 11.80 -5.14 19.05
C GLN A 41 11.39 -3.66 18.91
N ILE A 42 11.33 -2.91 20.01
CA ILE A 42 11.02 -1.47 19.99
C ILE A 42 12.25 -0.57 19.81
N SER A 43 13.45 -1.15 19.82
CA SER A 43 14.68 -0.40 19.56
C SER A 43 14.78 0.07 18.11
N ASN A 44 15.69 1.01 17.84
CA ASN A 44 15.97 1.45 16.48
C ASN A 44 16.34 0.29 15.53
N GLU A 45 17.03 -0.74 16.03
CA GLU A 45 17.42 -1.90 15.22
C GLU A 45 16.21 -2.78 14.89
N GLY A 46 15.41 -3.12 15.91
CA GLY A 46 14.18 -3.90 15.76
C GLY A 46 13.17 -3.23 14.84
N VAL A 47 12.89 -1.94 15.04
CA VAL A 47 11.95 -1.18 14.21
C VAL A 47 12.44 -1.07 12.77
N ASN A 48 13.74 -0.82 12.55
CA ASN A 48 14.29 -0.80 11.18
C ASN A 48 14.15 -2.16 10.50
N CYS A 49 14.40 -3.25 11.23
CA CYS A 49 14.28 -4.61 10.73
C CYS A 49 12.84 -4.95 10.33
N GLN A 50 11.89 -4.69 11.23
CA GLN A 50 10.47 -4.92 10.97
C GLN A 50 9.97 -4.07 9.79
N THR A 51 10.43 -2.82 9.69
CA THR A 51 10.06 -1.93 8.59
C THR A 51 10.61 -2.44 7.24
N ALA A 52 11.88 -2.84 7.20
CA ALA A 52 12.50 -3.36 5.98
C ALA A 52 11.84 -4.66 5.51
N LEU A 53 11.51 -5.57 6.43
CA LEU A 53 10.75 -6.79 6.14
C LEU A 53 9.38 -6.46 5.56
N SER A 54 8.60 -5.62 6.25
CA SER A 54 7.24 -5.26 5.85
C SER A 54 7.19 -4.59 4.47
N VAL A 55 8.11 -3.65 4.20
CA VAL A 55 8.20 -2.98 2.90
C VAL A 55 8.59 -3.95 1.80
N THR A 56 9.53 -4.85 2.07
CA THR A 56 9.95 -5.86 1.09
C THR A 56 8.80 -6.80 0.74
N GLU A 57 8.07 -7.30 1.74
CA GLU A 57 6.90 -8.18 1.54
C GLU A 57 5.78 -7.46 0.78
N ALA A 58 5.48 -6.22 1.16
CA ALA A 58 4.49 -5.40 0.44
C ALA A 58 4.90 -5.17 -1.03
N ALA A 59 6.18 -4.93 -1.29
CA ALA A 59 6.69 -4.77 -2.66
C ALA A 59 6.55 -6.07 -3.47
N MET A 60 6.84 -7.24 -2.87
CA MET A 60 6.65 -8.54 -3.51
C MET A 60 5.18 -8.84 -3.80
N MET A 61 4.29 -8.56 -2.84
CA MET A 61 2.84 -8.71 -3.05
C MET A 61 2.33 -7.80 -4.16
N ARG A 62 2.79 -6.55 -4.21
CA ARG A 62 2.45 -5.62 -5.30
C ARG A 62 2.90 -6.16 -6.65
N GLU A 63 4.12 -6.70 -6.75
CA GLU A 63 4.63 -7.29 -7.99
C GLU A 63 3.80 -8.52 -8.41
N LEU A 64 3.42 -9.38 -7.45
CA LEU A 64 2.58 -10.55 -7.71
C LEU A 64 1.21 -10.15 -8.25
N VAL A 65 0.55 -9.17 -7.62
CA VAL A 65 -0.75 -8.65 -8.07
C VAL A 65 -0.63 -8.05 -9.47
N LEU A 66 0.41 -7.28 -9.76
CA LEU A 66 0.61 -6.69 -11.10
C LEU A 66 0.83 -7.76 -12.18
N LYS A 67 1.52 -8.86 -11.86
CA LYS A 67 1.71 -9.98 -12.79
C LYS A 67 0.41 -10.75 -13.04
N GLN A 68 -0.39 -11.00 -12.00
CA GLN A 68 -1.70 -11.67 -12.13
C GLN A 68 -2.75 -10.79 -12.81
N SER A 69 -2.69 -9.48 -12.62
CA SER A 69 -3.63 -8.51 -13.21
C SER A 69 -3.42 -8.29 -14.70
N LYS A 70 -2.41 -8.90 -15.34
CA LYS A 70 -2.16 -8.77 -16.77
C LYS A 70 -3.21 -9.62 -17.50
N PRO A 71 -4.22 -9.02 -18.17
CA PRO A 71 -5.24 -9.80 -18.85
C PRO A 71 -4.56 -10.56 -20.01
N SER A 72 -4.76 -11.87 -20.07
CA SER A 72 -4.34 -12.67 -21.21
C SER A 72 -5.10 -12.22 -22.46
N THR A 73 -4.42 -11.46 -23.32
CA THR A 73 -4.72 -11.19 -24.75
C THR A 73 -6.00 -10.40 -25.14
N PRO A 74 -5.91 -9.59 -26.21
CA PRO A 74 -7.01 -8.75 -26.67
C PRO A 74 -8.07 -9.61 -27.36
N VAL A 75 -9.35 -9.38 -27.04
CA VAL A 75 -10.45 -9.90 -27.85
C VAL A 75 -10.43 -9.14 -29.18
N THR A 76 -9.92 -9.79 -30.23
CA THR A 76 -10.13 -9.38 -31.62
C THR A 76 -11.63 -9.47 -31.95
N LEU A 77 -12.22 -8.28 -32.18
CA LEU A 77 -13.47 -7.92 -32.89
C LEU A 77 -14.42 -9.05 -33.36
N PRO A 78 -15.74 -8.80 -33.29
CA PRO A 78 -16.42 -8.46 -34.52
C PRO A 78 -16.87 -7.00 -34.54
N LYS A 79 -16.69 -6.38 -35.70
CA LYS A 79 -17.29 -5.12 -36.12
C LYS A 79 -18.81 -5.17 -35.89
N VAL A 80 -19.28 -4.68 -34.75
CA VAL A 80 -20.69 -4.42 -34.51
C VAL A 80 -20.89 -2.91 -34.54
N SER A 81 -21.69 -2.52 -35.52
CA SER A 81 -22.03 -1.16 -35.93
C SER A 81 -22.30 -0.21 -34.77
N ALA A 82 -21.80 1.01 -34.93
CA ALA A 82 -22.17 2.15 -34.12
C ALA A 82 -23.70 2.28 -34.00
N PRO A 83 -24.26 2.54 -32.80
CA PRO A 83 -25.62 3.06 -32.71
C PRO A 83 -25.62 4.51 -33.23
N PRO A 84 -26.65 4.94 -33.98
CA PRO A 84 -26.69 6.27 -34.57
C PRO A 84 -26.93 7.34 -33.50
N SER A 85 -26.19 8.45 -33.61
CA SER A 85 -26.49 9.72 -32.93
C SER A 85 -27.76 10.37 -33.49
N SER A 86 -28.69 10.72 -32.61
CA SER A 86 -29.67 11.83 -32.67
C SER A 86 -30.67 11.63 -31.52
N ALA A 87 -31.16 12.61 -30.75
CA ALA A 87 -31.09 14.05 -30.79
C ALA A 87 -31.40 14.59 -29.37
N VAL A 88 -30.95 15.81 -29.09
CA VAL A 88 -31.25 16.60 -27.88
C VAL A 88 -32.74 17.00 -27.84
N PRO A 89 -33.33 17.26 -26.65
CA PRO A 89 -33.64 18.65 -26.28
C PRO A 89 -33.23 18.94 -24.82
N SER A 90 -32.32 19.87 -24.56
CA SER A 90 -32.50 21.32 -24.37
C SER A 90 -33.45 21.72 -23.22
N ALA A 91 -32.83 22.19 -22.13
CA ALA A 91 -33.27 23.11 -21.08
C ALA A 91 -34.54 22.72 -20.27
N ARG A 92 -34.59 22.90 -18.93
CA ARG A 92 -34.34 24.16 -18.22
C ARG A 92 -34.46 23.98 -16.69
N GLU A 93 -33.59 24.69 -15.95
CA GLU A 93 -33.75 25.28 -14.59
C GLU A 93 -34.26 24.40 -13.42
N ARG A 94 -33.93 24.58 -12.13
CA ARG A 94 -33.03 25.43 -11.32
C ARG A 94 -33.43 25.09 -9.87
N ASN A 95 -32.56 24.55 -9.02
CA ASN A 95 -32.66 24.88 -7.60
C ASN A 95 -31.31 24.74 -6.91
N ASP A 96 -30.84 25.90 -6.48
CA ASP A 96 -29.71 26.18 -5.65
C ASP A 96 -30.07 25.81 -4.20
N GLN A 97 -29.35 24.88 -3.58
CA GLN A 97 -29.27 24.90 -2.12
C GLN A 97 -27.99 24.25 -1.60
N LYS A 98 -26.99 25.13 -1.49
CA LYS A 98 -26.32 25.42 -0.22
C LYS A 98 -25.46 24.31 0.40
N LEU A 99 -24.16 24.46 0.13
CA LEU A 99 -23.05 24.19 1.05
C LEU A 99 -23.46 24.27 2.52
N SER A 100 -23.17 23.24 3.31
CA SER A 100 -22.93 23.40 4.74
C SER A 100 -21.81 22.46 5.17
N ALA A 101 -20.64 23.07 5.28
CA ALA A 101 -19.49 22.57 5.99
C ALA A 101 -19.78 22.50 7.50
N SER A 102 -19.13 21.53 8.14
CA SER A 102 -18.60 21.55 9.52
C SER A 102 -19.57 21.73 10.69
N ARG A 103 -19.68 20.70 11.54
CA ARG A 103 -19.56 20.91 13.00
C ARG A 103 -19.12 19.66 13.76
N THR A 104 -17.87 19.73 14.22
CA THR A 104 -17.25 18.97 15.31
C THR A 104 -18.03 19.15 16.62
N LEU A 105 -18.20 18.07 17.39
CA LEU A 105 -18.46 18.09 18.84
C LEU A 105 -17.62 16.99 19.50
N ALA A 106 -16.84 17.37 20.51
CA ALA A 106 -15.92 16.56 21.30
C ALA A 106 -16.65 15.77 22.42
N PRO A 107 -16.04 14.74 23.02
CA PRO A 107 -16.69 13.88 24.02
C PRO A 107 -16.67 14.47 25.44
N VAL A 108 -17.60 14.01 26.27
CA VAL A 108 -17.77 14.32 27.71
C VAL A 108 -16.91 13.37 28.55
#